data_AF-A0A1H4DG87-F1
#
_entry.id   AF-A0A1H4DG87-F1
#
_cell.length_a   1.000
_cell.length_b   1.000
_cell.length_c   1.000
_cell.angle_alpha   90.00
_cell.angle_beta   90.00
_cell.angle_gamma   90.00
#
_symmetry.space_group_name_H-M   'P 1'
#
loop_
_entity.id
_entity.type
_entity.pdbx_description
1 polymer ?
#
loop_
_entity_poly.entity_id
_entity_poly.type
_entity_poly.pdbx_seq_one_letter_code
_entity_poly.pdbx_strand_id
1 'polypeptide(L)'
;MKRDHEARIEFMYSATGVEESMPVVMSFPVGAHVPVIDVRHIQHAMLTNSGFKRFPTAGSVHIDQSNFFLQDNEPDFWGNAQRALTQQYEQRILPELVARKGAVHLTIAGFAPIPMLMKLGALVGDKTPAAVMDLPNEKWLWDTRDACPEPSYTFTVPPALPREISVVVSISGRAQHPAGRDVVEFHAVAPGRGIIRKESHVQQFRTSFNAFLQQLFAAGARVLHLHPATPLSASIEIGRTLLPKAFEEVHIWEWQAPEWKPALRLK
;
A
#
# COMPACT_ATOMS: atom_id res chain seq x y z
N MET A 1 0.47 -33.27 -10.73
CA MET A 1 -0.73 -33.17 -9.86
C MET A 1 -0.59 -33.92 -8.54
N LYS A 2 -0.46 -35.26 -8.51
CA LYS A 2 -0.28 -36.02 -7.25
C LYS A 2 1.07 -35.73 -6.56
N ARG A 3 2.18 -35.79 -7.31
CA ARG A 3 3.52 -35.45 -6.79
C ARG A 3 3.62 -34.00 -6.29
N ASP A 4 3.07 -33.03 -7.02
CA ASP A 4 3.09 -31.62 -6.60
C ASP A 4 2.21 -31.37 -5.36
N HIS A 5 1.17 -32.19 -5.16
CA HIS A 5 0.34 -32.15 -3.96
C HIS A 5 1.04 -32.80 -2.77
N GLU A 6 1.67 -33.95 -2.96
CA GLU A 6 2.46 -34.65 -1.94
C GLU A 6 3.65 -33.82 -1.46
N ALA A 7 4.42 -33.24 -2.40
CA ALA A 7 5.53 -32.34 -2.07
C ALA A 7 5.07 -31.10 -1.29
N ARG A 8 3.87 -30.58 -1.59
CA ARG A 8 3.28 -29.46 -0.84
C ARG A 8 2.86 -29.86 0.57
N ILE A 9 2.26 -31.05 0.72
CA ILE A 9 1.90 -31.60 2.03
C ILE A 9 3.16 -31.78 2.87
N GLU A 10 4.17 -32.48 2.35
CA GLU A 10 5.43 -32.70 3.05
C GLU A 10 6.09 -31.39 3.47
N PHE A 11 6.13 -30.41 2.56
CA PHE A 11 6.68 -29.09 2.84
C PHE A 11 5.92 -28.35 3.96
N MET A 12 4.59 -28.37 3.94
CA MET A 12 3.76 -27.78 5.01
C MET A 12 4.01 -28.43 6.37
N TYR A 13 4.13 -29.77 6.42
CA TYR A 13 4.41 -30.49 7.66
C TYR A 13 5.84 -30.28 8.18
N SER A 14 6.79 -30.00 7.28
CA SER A 14 8.18 -29.72 7.63
C SER A 14 8.47 -28.26 8.01
N ALA A 15 7.49 -27.36 7.84
CA ALA A 15 7.68 -25.93 8.08
C ALA A 15 7.86 -25.63 9.57
N THR A 16 8.99 -25.02 9.93
CA THR A 16 9.30 -24.55 11.28
C THR A 16 9.32 -23.02 11.34
N GLY A 17 8.91 -22.43 12.46
CA GLY A 17 8.89 -20.96 12.61
C GLY A 17 7.75 -20.29 11.85
N VAL A 18 6.60 -20.96 11.78
CA VAL A 18 5.38 -20.45 11.14
C VAL A 18 4.79 -19.31 11.96
N GLU A 19 4.38 -18.25 11.27
CA GLU A 19 3.68 -17.10 11.84
C GLU A 19 2.24 -17.03 11.32
N GLU A 20 1.28 -16.76 12.20
CA GLU A 20 -0.07 -16.45 11.80
C GLU A 20 -0.16 -15.00 11.30
N SER A 21 -0.83 -14.81 10.18
CA SER A 21 -1.04 -13.50 9.58
C SER A 21 -2.51 -13.30 9.26
N MET A 22 -3.11 -12.23 9.77
CA MET A 22 -4.50 -11.90 9.50
C MET A 22 -4.65 -11.32 8.10
N PRO A 23 -5.48 -11.91 7.21
CA PRO A 23 -5.78 -11.33 5.91
C PRO A 23 -6.63 -10.08 6.07
N VAL A 24 -6.18 -8.97 5.48
CA VAL A 24 -6.94 -7.73 5.35
C VAL A 24 -7.10 -7.45 3.86
N VAL A 25 -8.34 -7.49 3.38
CA VAL A 25 -8.70 -7.28 1.98
C VAL A 25 -9.48 -5.98 1.88
N MET A 26 -9.04 -5.04 1.03
CA MET A 26 -9.75 -3.78 0.81
C MET A 26 -10.11 -3.59 -0.66
N SER A 27 -11.36 -3.24 -0.94
CA SER A 27 -11.83 -2.94 -2.30
C SER A 27 -12.77 -1.74 -2.34
N PHE A 28 -12.39 -0.69 -3.07
CA PHE A 28 -13.20 0.53 -3.27
C PHE A 28 -13.37 0.79 -4.78
N PRO A 29 -14.44 1.48 -5.21
CA PRO A 29 -14.61 1.85 -6.62
C PRO A 29 -13.43 2.67 -7.15
N VAL A 30 -13.00 2.36 -8.38
CA VAL A 30 -12.02 3.13 -9.16
C VAL A 30 -12.69 3.50 -10.48
N GLY A 31 -13.09 4.76 -10.64
CA GLY A 31 -14.04 5.17 -11.67
C GLY A 31 -15.31 4.31 -11.67
N ALA A 32 -15.66 3.74 -12.82
CA ALA A 32 -16.84 2.87 -12.97
C ALA A 32 -16.63 1.40 -12.54
N HIS A 33 -15.42 1.02 -12.12
CA HIS A 33 -15.09 -0.37 -11.80
C HIS A 33 -15.01 -0.58 -10.29
N VAL A 34 -15.72 -1.60 -9.79
CA VAL A 34 -15.57 -2.08 -8.41
C VAL A 34 -14.78 -3.39 -8.44
N PRO A 35 -13.53 -3.39 -7.97
CA PRO A 35 -12.71 -4.60 -7.93
C PRO A 35 -13.32 -5.65 -7.01
N VAL A 36 -13.36 -6.90 -7.47
CA VAL A 36 -13.75 -8.05 -6.64
C VAL A 36 -12.50 -8.84 -6.29
N ILE A 37 -12.19 -8.93 -5.00
CA ILE A 37 -11.04 -9.68 -4.50
C ILE A 37 -11.54 -10.92 -3.75
N ASP A 38 -11.30 -12.10 -4.34
CA ASP A 38 -11.58 -13.37 -3.66
C ASP A 38 -10.53 -13.62 -2.57
N VAL A 39 -10.95 -13.65 -1.30
CA VAL A 39 -10.04 -13.92 -0.16
C VAL A 39 -9.34 -15.26 -0.26
N ARG A 40 -9.91 -16.24 -0.97
CA ARG A 40 -9.25 -17.53 -1.19
C ARG A 40 -8.00 -17.38 -2.05
N HIS A 41 -7.99 -16.43 -3.00
CA HIS A 41 -6.77 -16.08 -3.74
C HIS A 41 -5.74 -15.45 -2.83
N ILE A 42 -6.15 -14.57 -1.91
CA ILE A 42 -5.25 -13.92 -0.95
C ILE A 42 -4.65 -14.94 0.02
N GLN A 43 -5.47 -15.85 0.57
CA GLN A 43 -5.01 -16.92 1.45
C GLN A 43 -4.04 -17.87 0.73
N HIS A 44 -4.36 -18.24 -0.52
CA HIS A 44 -3.48 -19.08 -1.33
C HIS A 44 -2.14 -18.38 -1.64
N ALA A 45 -2.19 -17.10 -2.00
CA ALA A 45 -1.01 -16.31 -2.30
C ALA A 45 -0.16 -16.07 -1.05
N MET A 46 -0.75 -15.81 0.11
CA MET A 46 -0.02 -15.69 1.38
C MET A 46 0.81 -16.94 1.69
N LEU A 47 0.21 -18.12 1.57
CA LEU A 47 0.89 -19.39 1.76
C LEU A 47 2.02 -19.57 0.75
N THR A 48 1.73 -19.35 -0.54
CA THR A 48 2.68 -19.62 -1.62
C THR A 48 3.84 -18.63 -1.64
N ASN A 49 3.53 -17.33 -1.51
CA ASN A 49 4.50 -16.23 -1.56
C ASN A 49 5.47 -16.27 -0.37
N SER A 50 5.03 -16.73 0.79
CA SER A 50 5.89 -16.87 1.98
C SER A 50 6.70 -18.15 2.01
N GLY A 51 6.54 -19.04 1.02
CA GLY A 51 7.07 -20.40 1.09
C GLY A 51 6.53 -21.12 2.33
N PHE A 52 5.21 -21.07 2.54
CA PHE A 52 4.49 -21.71 3.64
C PHE A 52 5.04 -21.36 5.03
N LYS A 53 5.52 -20.12 5.22
CA LYS A 53 5.93 -19.60 6.54
C LYS A 53 4.88 -18.71 7.19
N ARG A 54 3.93 -18.19 6.40
CA ARG A 54 2.81 -17.37 6.88
C ARG A 54 1.49 -18.06 6.60
N PHE A 55 0.71 -18.32 7.65
CA PHE A 55 -0.58 -18.98 7.55
C PHE A 55 -1.72 -18.01 7.88
N PRO A 56 -2.89 -18.13 7.22
CA PRO A 56 -4.04 -17.33 7.56
C PRO A 56 -4.52 -17.64 8.97
N THR A 57 -4.86 -16.59 9.72
CA THR A 57 -5.73 -16.74 10.88
C THR A 57 -7.09 -17.29 10.48
N ALA A 58 -7.86 -17.81 11.44
CA ALA A 58 -9.21 -18.34 11.17
C ALA A 58 -10.16 -17.31 10.54
N GLY A 59 -10.03 -16.04 10.93
CA GLY A 59 -10.79 -14.92 10.38
C GLY A 59 -10.03 -14.12 9.32
N SER A 60 -10.78 -13.38 8.50
CA SER A 60 -10.26 -12.35 7.59
C SER A 60 -11.10 -11.08 7.71
N VAL A 61 -10.46 -9.93 7.49
CA VAL A 61 -11.15 -8.64 7.47
C VAL A 61 -11.32 -8.19 6.04
N HIS A 62 -12.57 -8.03 5.63
CA HIS A 62 -12.95 -7.47 4.35
C HIS A 62 -13.44 -6.03 4.55
N ILE A 63 -12.65 -5.08 4.06
CA ILE A 63 -13.01 -3.67 4.01
C ILE A 63 -13.51 -3.40 2.59
N ASP A 64 -14.77 -3.68 2.39
CA ASP A 64 -15.50 -3.20 1.23
C ASP A 64 -16.53 -2.17 1.69
N GLN A 65 -17.02 -1.42 0.71
CA GLN A 65 -18.25 -0.69 0.87
C GLN A 65 -19.12 -0.98 -0.33
N SER A 66 -19.88 -2.06 -0.24
CA SER A 66 -20.93 -2.43 -1.20
C SER A 66 -21.99 -1.34 -1.43
N ASN A 67 -22.01 -0.28 -0.61
CA ASN A 67 -23.04 0.76 -0.59
C ASN A 67 -22.58 2.12 -1.14
N PHE A 68 -21.40 2.21 -1.74
CA PHE A 68 -21.05 3.41 -2.51
C PHE A 68 -21.79 3.42 -3.84
N PHE A 69 -22.84 4.23 -3.91
CA PHE A 69 -23.34 4.72 -5.19
C PHE A 69 -22.45 5.83 -5.77
N LEU A 70 -21.48 6.31 -4.97
CA LEU A 70 -20.59 7.41 -5.35
C LEU A 70 -19.32 6.87 -6.00
N GLN A 71 -18.92 7.50 -7.08
CA GLN A 71 -17.65 7.31 -7.78
C GLN A 71 -16.56 8.23 -7.21
N ASP A 72 -15.29 7.92 -7.44
CA ASP A 72 -14.13 8.67 -6.94
C ASP A 72 -13.97 10.09 -7.52
N ASN A 73 -14.75 10.42 -8.55
CA ASN A 73 -14.88 11.77 -9.10
C ASN A 73 -15.98 12.61 -8.41
N GLU A 74 -16.79 12.02 -7.53
CA GLU A 74 -17.87 12.72 -6.85
C GLU A 74 -17.37 13.44 -5.57
N PRO A 75 -17.84 14.67 -5.28
CA PRO A 75 -17.33 15.46 -4.17
C PRO A 75 -17.42 14.77 -2.79
N ASP A 76 -18.49 14.01 -2.56
CA ASP A 76 -18.76 13.37 -1.27
C ASP A 76 -18.03 12.03 -1.09
N PHE A 77 -17.38 11.51 -2.13
CA PHE A 77 -16.73 10.19 -2.09
C PHE A 77 -15.66 10.14 -1.00
N TRP A 78 -14.67 11.04 -1.05
CA TRP A 78 -13.48 10.96 -0.20
C TRP A 78 -13.79 11.03 1.30
N GLY A 79 -14.66 11.95 1.71
CA GLY A 79 -15.05 12.10 3.10
C GLY A 79 -15.81 10.87 3.63
N ASN A 80 -16.71 10.31 2.81
CA ASN A 80 -17.44 9.09 3.17
C ASN A 80 -16.51 7.87 3.21
N ALA A 81 -15.58 7.78 2.26
CA ALA A 81 -14.68 6.65 2.07
C ALA A 81 -13.69 6.60 3.24
N GLN A 82 -13.13 7.76 3.60
CA GLN A 82 -12.26 7.91 4.75
C GLN A 82 -12.95 7.50 6.05
N ARG A 83 -14.17 8.00 6.28
CA ARG A 83 -14.93 7.73 7.51
C ARG A 83 -15.19 6.23 7.68
N ALA A 84 -15.63 5.58 6.61
CA ALA A 84 -15.93 4.17 6.65
C ALA A 84 -14.70 3.29 6.80
N LEU A 85 -13.61 3.59 6.07
CA LEU A 85 -12.33 2.89 6.25
C LEU A 85 -11.83 3.03 7.69
N THR A 86 -11.91 4.23 8.27
CA THR A 86 -11.50 4.48 9.66
C THR A 86 -12.35 3.67 10.64
N GLN A 87 -13.67 3.68 10.46
CA GLN A 87 -14.59 2.90 11.29
C GLN A 87 -14.32 1.39 11.20
N GLN A 88 -14.15 0.85 9.98
CA GLN A 88 -13.86 -0.57 9.79
C GLN A 88 -12.51 -0.96 10.40
N TYR A 89 -11.49 -0.10 10.29
CA TYR A 89 -10.20 -0.31 10.94
C TYR A 89 -10.34 -0.36 12.47
N GLU A 90 -11.00 0.63 13.07
CA GLU A 90 -11.19 0.73 14.52
C GLU A 90 -12.02 -0.42 15.09
N GLN A 91 -13.01 -0.91 14.33
CA GLN A 91 -13.93 -1.95 14.81
C GLN A 91 -13.43 -3.38 14.54
N ARG A 92 -12.62 -3.61 13.50
CA ARG A 92 -12.31 -4.97 13.02
C ARG A 92 -10.83 -5.28 12.90
N ILE A 93 -9.95 -4.29 12.82
CA ILE A 93 -8.50 -4.52 12.69
C ILE A 93 -7.79 -4.16 13.99
N LEU A 94 -8.02 -2.96 14.51
CA LEU A 94 -7.36 -2.49 15.72
C LEU A 94 -7.58 -3.43 16.93
N PRO A 95 -8.79 -3.96 17.20
CA PRO A 95 -9.01 -4.86 18.33
C PRO A 95 -8.19 -6.15 18.21
N GLU A 96 -8.06 -6.69 16.99
CA GLU A 96 -7.26 -7.88 16.70
C GLU A 96 -5.76 -7.63 16.88
N LEU A 97 -5.28 -6.40 16.67
CA LEU A 97 -3.87 -6.05 16.85
C LEU A 97 -3.49 -5.82 18.32
N VAL A 98 -4.41 -5.31 19.15
CA VAL A 98 -4.12 -4.95 20.55
C VAL A 98 -4.48 -6.05 21.56
N ALA A 99 -5.16 -7.11 21.12
CA ALA A 99 -5.50 -8.23 21.98
C ALA A 99 -4.23 -8.95 22.50
N ARG A 100 -4.29 -9.49 23.73
CA ARG A 100 -3.13 -10.18 24.36
C ARG A 100 -2.59 -11.38 23.59
N LYS A 101 -3.41 -11.96 22.69
CA LYS A 101 -3.05 -13.01 21.72
C LYS A 101 -3.48 -12.62 20.30
N GLY A 102 -3.50 -11.32 20.05
CA GLY A 102 -3.94 -10.73 18.80
C GLY A 102 -3.05 -11.12 17.63
N ALA A 103 -3.53 -10.85 16.42
CA ALA A 103 -2.75 -11.06 15.21
C ALA A 103 -1.44 -10.24 15.30
N VAL A 104 -0.31 -10.94 15.32
CA VAL A 104 1.02 -10.31 15.39
C VAL A 104 1.47 -9.76 14.03
N HIS A 105 0.83 -10.23 12.95
CA HIS A 105 1.19 -9.91 11.59
C HIS A 105 -0.05 -9.76 10.71
N LEU A 106 0.01 -8.86 9.72
CA LEU A 106 -1.04 -8.66 8.72
C LEU A 106 -0.58 -9.07 7.33
N THR A 107 -1.49 -9.60 6.51
CA THR A 107 -1.29 -9.72 5.06
C THR A 107 -2.33 -8.85 4.39
N ILE A 108 -1.90 -7.79 3.73
CA ILE A 108 -2.77 -6.72 3.24
C ILE A 108 -2.82 -6.77 1.72
N ALA A 109 -4.02 -6.92 1.17
CA ALA A 109 -4.29 -6.83 -0.27
C ALA A 109 -5.36 -5.76 -0.49
N GLY A 110 -5.02 -4.72 -1.25
CA GLY A 110 -5.91 -3.60 -1.50
C GLY A 110 -6.03 -3.30 -2.98
N PHE A 111 -7.25 -3.13 -3.48
CA PHE A 111 -7.53 -2.57 -4.80
C PHE A 111 -8.56 -1.45 -4.65
N ALA A 112 -8.07 -0.22 -4.63
CA ALA A 112 -8.83 0.98 -4.34
C ALA A 112 -8.13 2.19 -4.97
N PRO A 113 -8.77 3.38 -5.02
CA PRO A 113 -8.07 4.61 -5.39
C PRO A 113 -6.83 4.83 -4.52
N ILE A 114 -5.76 5.37 -5.12
CA ILE A 114 -4.45 5.53 -4.47
C ILE A 114 -4.56 6.22 -3.10
N PRO A 115 -5.33 7.31 -2.93
CA PRO A 115 -5.47 7.96 -1.63
C PRO A 115 -6.06 7.05 -0.55
N MET A 116 -7.00 6.17 -0.89
CA MET A 116 -7.60 5.23 0.06
C MET A 116 -6.62 4.13 0.48
N LEU A 117 -5.78 3.65 -0.44
CA LEU A 117 -4.67 2.73 -0.14
C LEU A 117 -3.67 3.37 0.83
N MET A 118 -3.29 4.62 0.58
CA MET A 118 -2.44 5.38 1.50
C MET A 118 -3.09 5.59 2.87
N LYS A 119 -4.41 5.84 2.91
CA LYS A 119 -5.14 5.98 4.18
C LYS A 119 -5.14 4.69 4.98
N LEU A 120 -5.36 3.53 4.34
CA LEU A 120 -5.26 2.23 5.00
C LEU A 120 -3.85 2.04 5.57
N GLY A 121 -2.82 2.35 4.78
CA GLY A 121 -1.44 2.27 5.22
C GLY A 121 -1.17 3.13 6.46
N ALA A 122 -1.64 4.38 6.46
CA ALA A 122 -1.46 5.32 7.57
C ALA A 122 -2.18 4.88 8.86
N LEU A 123 -3.36 4.24 8.74
CA LEU A 123 -4.07 3.68 9.88
C LEU A 123 -3.31 2.51 10.52
N VAL A 124 -2.77 1.61 9.68
CA VAL A 124 -2.01 0.44 10.15
C VAL A 124 -0.64 0.84 10.71
N GLY A 125 0.03 1.80 10.09
CA GLY A 125 1.38 2.25 10.46
C GLY A 125 2.48 1.22 10.22
N ASP A 126 3.71 1.58 10.58
CA ASP A 126 4.91 0.76 10.44
C ASP A 126 5.16 -0.19 11.62
N LYS A 127 4.59 0.11 12.81
CA LYS A 127 4.73 -0.69 14.03
C LYS A 127 4.13 -2.09 13.92
N THR A 128 3.10 -2.24 13.09
CA THR A 128 2.42 -3.51 12.87
C THR A 128 3.14 -4.24 11.74
N PRO A 129 3.78 -5.39 11.98
CA PRO A 129 4.36 -6.21 10.92
C PRO A 129 3.31 -6.54 9.85
N ALA A 130 3.66 -6.32 8.58
CA ALA A 130 2.76 -6.68 7.49
C ALA A 130 3.48 -7.06 6.22
N ALA A 131 2.90 -8.03 5.51
CA ALA A 131 3.17 -8.32 4.11
C ALA A 131 2.14 -7.57 3.27
N VAL A 132 2.57 -6.53 2.55
CA VAL A 132 1.71 -5.79 1.62
C VAL A 132 1.82 -6.42 0.24
N MET A 133 0.70 -6.88 -0.28
CA MET A 133 0.61 -7.56 -1.56
C MET A 133 0.40 -6.57 -2.70
N ASP A 134 0.86 -6.97 -3.88
CA ASP A 134 0.57 -6.32 -5.16
C ASP A 134 -0.02 -7.37 -6.11
N LEU A 135 -0.49 -6.92 -7.27
CA LEU A 135 -1.19 -7.75 -8.25
C LEU A 135 -0.38 -7.88 -9.55
N PRO A 136 0.81 -8.53 -9.55
CA PRO A 136 1.57 -8.75 -10.78
C PRO A 136 0.91 -9.76 -11.72
N ASN A 137 -0.03 -10.55 -11.19
CA ASN A 137 -0.99 -11.39 -11.92
C ASN A 137 -2.32 -11.40 -11.16
N GLU A 138 -3.39 -11.88 -11.79
CA GLU A 138 -4.75 -11.89 -11.24
C GLU A 138 -4.92 -12.70 -9.93
N LYS A 139 -3.92 -13.49 -9.52
CA LYS A 139 -3.94 -14.33 -8.32
C LYS A 139 -3.06 -13.82 -7.19
N TRP A 140 -2.51 -12.61 -7.28
CA TRP A 140 -1.66 -12.00 -6.22
C TRP A 140 -0.37 -12.80 -5.91
N LEU A 141 0.03 -13.70 -6.81
CA LEU A 141 1.24 -14.50 -6.65
C LEU A 141 2.47 -13.70 -7.07
N TRP A 142 3.54 -13.75 -6.29
CA TRP A 142 4.80 -13.14 -6.70
C TRP A 142 5.41 -13.85 -7.91
N ASP A 143 6.18 -13.10 -8.69
CA ASP A 143 6.97 -13.61 -9.79
C ASP A 143 8.13 -14.45 -9.25
N THR A 144 8.12 -15.73 -9.58
CA THR A 144 9.14 -16.69 -9.15
C THR A 144 10.30 -16.83 -10.14
N ARG A 145 10.30 -16.08 -11.24
CA ARG A 145 11.38 -16.12 -12.23
C ARG A 145 12.62 -15.39 -11.71
N ASP A 146 13.77 -16.04 -11.80
CA ASP A 146 15.06 -15.45 -11.42
C ASP A 146 15.40 -14.20 -12.26
N ALA A 147 15.01 -14.19 -13.54
CA ALA A 147 15.31 -13.11 -14.48
C ALA A 147 14.37 -11.88 -14.35
N CYS A 148 13.54 -11.80 -13.32
CA CYS A 148 12.64 -10.66 -13.11
C CYS A 148 13.44 -9.39 -12.76
N PRO A 149 13.38 -8.31 -13.59
CA PRO A 149 14.13 -7.08 -13.32
C PRO A 149 13.81 -6.44 -11.97
N GLU A 150 14.87 -6.10 -11.23
CA GLU A 150 14.80 -5.38 -9.95
C GLU A 150 14.53 -3.89 -10.20
N PRO A 151 13.64 -3.25 -9.42
CA PRO A 151 13.34 -1.84 -9.58
C PRO A 151 14.45 -0.96 -9.01
N SER A 152 14.65 0.22 -9.62
CA SER A 152 15.53 1.26 -9.10
C SER A 152 14.76 2.56 -8.98
N TYR A 153 15.04 3.31 -7.91
CA TYR A 153 14.39 4.57 -7.60
C TYR A 153 15.43 5.67 -7.41
N THR A 154 15.10 6.87 -7.86
CA THR A 154 15.96 8.04 -7.81
C THR A 154 15.17 9.24 -7.30
N PHE A 155 15.86 10.12 -6.57
CA PHE A 155 15.34 11.38 -6.09
C PHE A 155 16.51 12.34 -5.81
N THR A 156 16.23 13.64 -5.85
CA THR A 156 17.18 14.68 -5.46
C THR A 156 16.46 15.66 -4.55
N VAL A 157 16.93 15.79 -3.31
CA VAL A 157 16.38 16.72 -2.32
C VAL A 157 17.35 17.90 -2.16
N PRO A 158 16.91 19.16 -2.40
CA PRO A 158 17.72 20.34 -2.09
C PRO A 158 18.12 20.39 -0.61
N PRO A 159 19.26 21.02 -0.25
CA PRO A 159 19.72 21.08 1.14
C PRO A 159 18.79 21.89 2.06
N ALA A 160 17.98 22.78 1.49
CA ALA A 160 16.96 23.54 2.19
C ALA A 160 15.67 23.56 1.37
N LEU A 161 14.54 23.33 2.02
CA LEU A 161 13.21 23.35 1.45
C LEU A 161 12.30 24.30 2.25
N PRO A 162 11.28 24.89 1.61
CA PRO A 162 10.19 25.53 2.34
C PRO A 162 9.49 24.55 3.29
N ARG A 163 8.77 25.10 4.26
CA ARG A 163 7.97 24.30 5.21
C ARG A 163 6.90 23.46 4.49
N GLU A 164 6.31 23.98 3.43
CA GLU A 164 5.23 23.34 2.66
C GLU A 164 5.68 23.10 1.22
N ILE A 165 5.59 21.86 0.76
CA ILE A 165 6.07 21.46 -0.57
C ILE A 165 5.11 20.50 -1.26
N SER A 166 5.28 20.36 -2.57
CA SER A 166 4.70 19.26 -3.35
C SER A 166 5.71 18.14 -3.51
N VAL A 167 5.25 16.91 -3.28
CA VAL A 167 6.01 15.68 -3.49
C VAL A 167 5.34 14.89 -4.59
N VAL A 168 6.02 14.75 -5.72
CA VAL A 168 5.56 13.90 -6.83
C VAL A 168 6.14 12.50 -6.65
N VAL A 169 5.31 11.47 -6.83
CA VAL A 169 5.73 10.07 -6.68
C VAL A 169 5.41 9.29 -7.96
N SER A 170 6.41 9.11 -8.83
CA SER A 170 6.28 8.54 -10.18
C SER A 170 6.78 7.10 -10.24
N ILE A 171 5.93 6.11 -9.95
CA ILE A 171 6.32 4.70 -9.85
C ILE A 171 5.62 3.82 -10.90
N SER A 172 4.29 3.89 -10.98
CA SER A 172 3.51 3.15 -11.99
C SER A 172 3.46 3.86 -13.34
N GLY A 173 3.87 5.13 -13.38
CA GLY A 173 3.96 6.01 -14.53
C GLY A 173 4.61 7.34 -14.13
N ARG A 174 4.73 8.28 -15.07
CA ARG A 174 5.16 9.65 -14.77
C ARG A 174 3.95 10.47 -14.33
N ALA A 175 3.96 10.95 -13.09
CA ALA A 175 2.92 11.83 -12.58
C ALA A 175 3.10 13.26 -13.13
N GLN A 176 2.01 13.99 -13.26
CA GLN A 176 2.04 15.39 -13.68
C GLN A 176 2.51 16.28 -12.53
N HIS A 177 3.39 17.24 -12.82
CA HIS A 177 3.89 18.16 -11.80
C HIS A 177 2.82 19.20 -11.48
N PRO A 178 2.48 19.40 -10.19
CA PRO A 178 1.56 20.45 -9.79
C PRO A 178 2.22 21.83 -9.94
N ALA A 179 1.39 22.87 -10.07
CA ALA A 179 1.85 24.26 -10.05
C ALA A 179 1.77 24.87 -8.64
N GLY A 180 2.54 25.94 -8.40
CA GLY A 180 2.35 26.85 -7.26
C GLY A 180 3.07 26.48 -5.95
N ARG A 181 3.80 25.36 -5.88
CA ARG A 181 4.70 25.00 -4.77
C ARG A 181 6.00 24.46 -5.30
N ASP A 182 7.06 24.53 -4.51
CA ASP A 182 8.30 23.80 -4.79
C ASP A 182 8.01 22.30 -4.88
N VAL A 183 8.53 21.68 -5.95
CA VAL A 183 8.30 20.27 -6.26
C VAL A 183 9.58 19.49 -6.03
N VAL A 184 9.46 18.40 -5.28
CA VAL A 184 10.48 17.36 -5.20
C VAL A 184 9.87 16.05 -5.70
N GLU A 185 10.61 15.30 -6.52
CA GLU A 185 10.12 14.06 -7.11
C GLU A 185 10.90 12.85 -6.61
N PHE A 186 10.15 11.81 -6.22
CA PHE A 186 10.63 10.45 -6.06
C PHE A 186 10.13 9.61 -7.23
N HIS A 187 11.03 9.06 -8.04
CA HIS A 187 10.63 8.35 -9.26
C HIS A 187 11.37 7.03 -9.45
N ALA A 188 10.69 6.08 -10.10
CA ALA A 188 11.33 4.90 -10.65
C ALA A 188 12.14 5.28 -11.90
N VAL A 189 13.33 4.70 -12.06
CA VAL A 189 14.16 4.89 -13.26
C VAL A 189 13.41 4.41 -14.52
N ALA A 190 12.68 3.29 -14.39
CA ALA A 190 11.80 2.75 -15.41
C ALA A 190 10.39 2.58 -14.83
N PRO A 191 9.55 3.62 -14.83
CA PRO A 191 8.22 3.55 -14.23
C PRO A 191 7.30 2.64 -15.04
N GLY A 192 6.42 1.93 -14.34
CA GLY A 192 5.47 1.03 -14.99
C GLY A 192 4.55 0.32 -14.01
N ARG A 193 3.33 0.02 -14.45
CA ARG A 193 2.30 -0.63 -13.61
C ARG A 193 2.77 -1.97 -13.01
N GLY A 194 3.58 -2.72 -13.75
CA GLY A 194 4.13 -4.02 -13.33
C GLY A 194 5.53 -3.96 -12.70
N ILE A 195 5.94 -2.82 -12.13
CA ILE A 195 7.28 -2.65 -11.54
C ILE A 195 7.48 -3.51 -10.28
N ILE A 196 6.45 -3.65 -9.44
CA ILE A 196 6.48 -4.49 -8.24
C ILE A 196 5.97 -5.88 -8.59
N ARG A 197 6.84 -6.88 -8.43
CA ARG A 197 6.56 -8.27 -8.81
C ARG A 197 6.98 -9.29 -7.76
N LYS A 198 7.74 -8.87 -6.74
CA LYS A 198 8.24 -9.71 -5.65
C LYS A 198 8.10 -8.97 -4.31
N GLU A 199 8.11 -9.70 -3.21
CA GLU A 199 8.19 -9.11 -1.86
C GLU A 199 9.45 -8.25 -1.69
N SER A 200 10.59 -8.66 -2.27
CA SER A 200 11.83 -7.89 -2.26
C SER A 200 11.72 -6.54 -2.99
N HIS A 201 10.86 -6.43 -4.01
CA HIS A 201 10.63 -5.16 -4.71
C HIS A 201 9.87 -4.17 -3.81
N VAL A 202 8.90 -4.67 -3.03
CA VAL A 202 8.17 -3.86 -2.03
C VAL A 202 9.14 -3.36 -0.95
N GLN A 203 10.04 -4.22 -0.47
CA GLN A 203 11.06 -3.85 0.51
C GLN A 203 12.02 -2.78 -0.02
N GLN A 204 12.53 -2.94 -1.26
CA GLN A 204 13.38 -1.94 -1.90
C GLN A 204 12.69 -0.58 -2.03
N PHE A 205 11.41 -0.57 -2.43
CA PHE A 205 10.60 0.65 -2.47
C PHE A 205 10.54 1.31 -1.09
N ARG A 206 10.18 0.56 -0.04
CA ARG A 206 10.10 1.09 1.34
C ARG A 206 11.41 1.70 1.81
N THR A 207 12.53 1.00 1.61
CA THR A 207 13.85 1.47 2.02
C THR A 207 14.20 2.78 1.32
N SER A 208 14.03 2.85 0.00
CA SER A 208 14.34 4.05 -0.78
C SER A 208 13.40 5.22 -0.45
N PHE A 209 12.10 4.95 -0.33
CA PHE A 209 11.11 5.98 0.00
C PHE A 209 11.28 6.53 1.42
N ASN A 210 11.64 5.68 2.40
CA ASN A 210 11.95 6.14 3.74
C ASN A 210 13.20 7.05 3.77
N ALA A 211 14.25 6.69 3.02
CA ALA A 211 15.43 7.55 2.88
C ALA A 211 15.07 8.90 2.26
N PHE A 212 14.18 8.92 1.28
CA PHE A 212 13.65 10.15 0.69
C PHE A 212 12.89 11.01 1.71
N LEU A 213 11.96 10.43 2.48
CA LEU A 213 11.23 11.16 3.53
C LEU A 213 12.16 11.76 4.59
N GLN A 214 13.21 11.01 4.99
CA GLN A 214 14.21 11.50 5.93
C GLN A 214 14.95 12.73 5.39
N GLN A 215 15.31 12.74 4.10
CA GLN A 215 15.96 13.89 3.47
C GLN A 215 15.02 15.10 3.36
N LEU A 216 13.74 14.89 3.01
CA LEU A 216 12.75 15.98 3.02
C LEU A 216 12.62 16.62 4.41
N PHE A 217 12.53 15.79 5.45
CA PHE A 217 12.43 16.27 6.82
C PHE A 217 13.70 17.04 7.25
N ALA A 218 14.88 16.52 6.93
CA ALA A 218 16.16 17.15 7.23
C ALA A 218 16.33 18.51 6.50
N ALA A 219 15.83 18.62 5.27
CA ALA A 219 15.85 19.85 4.49
C ALA A 219 14.83 20.91 4.98
N GLY A 220 13.96 20.59 5.94
CA GLY A 220 13.04 21.54 6.58
C GLY A 220 11.56 21.39 6.22
N ALA A 221 11.19 20.46 5.35
CA ALA A 221 9.80 20.24 4.99
C ALA A 221 8.99 19.69 6.18
N ARG A 222 7.79 20.21 6.40
CA ARG A 222 6.85 19.78 7.46
C ARG A 222 5.44 19.52 6.96
N VAL A 223 5.03 20.15 5.86
CA VAL A 223 3.73 19.95 5.21
C VAL A 223 3.97 19.38 3.82
N LEU A 224 3.42 18.20 3.54
CA LEU A 224 3.60 17.50 2.27
C LEU A 224 2.28 17.45 1.49
N HIS A 225 2.34 17.82 0.22
CA HIS A 225 1.28 17.56 -0.75
C HIS A 225 1.74 16.43 -1.68
N LEU A 226 1.27 15.20 -1.44
CA LEU A 226 1.63 14.03 -2.22
C LEU A 226 0.79 13.95 -3.51
N HIS A 227 1.46 13.80 -4.64
CA HIS A 227 0.90 13.67 -5.98
C HIS A 227 1.35 12.33 -6.59
N PRO A 228 0.63 11.24 -6.30
CA PRO A 228 1.11 9.89 -6.58
C PRO A 228 0.64 9.31 -7.91
N ALA A 229 1.54 8.60 -8.58
CA ALA A 229 1.27 7.59 -9.59
C ALA A 229 1.96 6.28 -9.16
N THR A 230 1.26 5.47 -8.36
CA THR A 230 1.85 4.34 -7.63
C THR A 230 1.09 3.02 -7.85
N PRO A 231 1.77 1.86 -7.81
CA PRO A 231 1.13 0.56 -7.70
C PRO A 231 0.39 0.37 -6.36
N LEU A 232 -0.35 -0.72 -6.24
CA LEU A 232 -1.21 -1.00 -5.07
C LEU A 232 -0.39 -1.07 -3.78
N SER A 233 0.68 -1.87 -3.78
CA SER A 233 1.49 -2.09 -2.59
C SER A 233 2.28 -0.85 -2.18
N ALA A 234 2.87 -0.14 -3.15
CA ALA A 234 3.59 1.11 -2.90
C ALA A 234 2.68 2.17 -2.26
N SER A 235 1.42 2.26 -2.69
CA SER A 235 0.45 3.20 -2.13
C SER A 235 0.18 2.92 -0.65
N ILE A 236 -0.03 1.65 -0.28
CA ILE A 236 -0.20 1.25 1.12
C ILE A 236 1.08 1.51 1.92
N GLU A 237 2.25 1.17 1.37
CA GLU A 237 3.53 1.36 2.07
C GLU A 237 3.91 2.83 2.25
N ILE A 238 3.52 3.72 1.33
CA ILE A 238 3.65 5.18 1.55
C ILE A 238 2.89 5.56 2.82
N GLY A 239 1.62 5.16 2.92
CA GLY A 239 0.82 5.39 4.12
C GLY A 239 1.48 4.87 5.40
N ARG A 240 1.97 3.62 5.38
CA ARG A 240 2.60 2.97 6.53
C ARG A 240 3.89 3.65 6.98
N THR A 241 4.66 4.19 6.03
CA THR A 241 5.99 4.79 6.27
C THR A 241 5.90 6.24 6.75
N LEU A 242 4.74 6.90 6.60
CA LEU A 242 4.55 8.27 7.09
C LEU A 242 4.57 8.31 8.63
N LEU A 243 5.72 8.69 9.18
CA LEU A 243 5.91 8.81 10.63
C LEU A 243 4.96 9.88 11.22
N PRO A 244 4.05 9.52 12.15
CA PRO A 244 3.04 10.45 12.67
C PRO A 244 3.59 11.71 13.35
N LYS A 245 4.88 11.74 13.71
CA LYS A 245 5.53 12.89 14.36
C LYS A 245 6.52 13.65 13.47
N ALA A 246 6.79 13.19 12.24
CA ALA A 246 7.76 13.83 11.36
C ALA A 246 7.15 15.00 10.58
N PHE A 247 6.01 14.77 9.93
CA PHE A 247 5.30 15.79 9.16
C PHE A 247 4.08 16.30 9.95
N GLU A 248 3.85 17.60 9.93
CA GLU A 248 2.74 18.27 10.60
C GLU A 248 1.43 17.93 9.90
N GLU A 249 1.41 18.02 8.58
CA GLU A 249 0.27 17.67 7.73
C GLU A 249 0.72 16.91 6.49
N VAL A 250 -0.10 15.96 6.05
CA VAL A 250 0.12 15.23 4.80
C VAL A 250 -1.17 15.18 4.01
N HIS A 251 -1.18 15.93 2.90
CA HIS A 251 -2.29 16.08 1.96
C HIS A 251 -2.06 15.14 0.78
N ILE A 252 -3.07 14.34 0.43
CA ILE A 252 -3.03 13.43 -0.71
C ILE A 252 -3.94 13.98 -1.80
N TRP A 253 -3.41 14.02 -3.01
CA TRP A 253 -4.11 14.49 -4.20
C TRP A 253 -4.44 13.32 -5.11
N GLU A 254 -5.60 13.41 -5.76
CA GLU A 254 -6.02 12.48 -6.82
C GLU A 254 -5.86 13.15 -8.18
N TRP A 255 -5.36 12.40 -9.15
CA TRP A 255 -5.25 12.90 -10.52
C TRP A 255 -6.59 12.69 -11.24
N GLN A 256 -7.36 13.76 -11.39
CA GLN A 256 -8.57 13.77 -12.19
C GLN A 256 -8.30 14.63 -13.42
N ALA A 257 -7.83 13.97 -14.48
CA ALA A 257 -7.31 14.65 -15.67
C ALA A 257 -8.25 15.78 -16.14
N PRO A 258 -7.72 16.99 -16.39
CA PRO A 258 -6.31 17.36 -16.45
C PRO A 258 -5.73 17.97 -15.15
N GLU A 259 -6.37 17.77 -14.00
CA GLU A 259 -6.02 18.48 -12.76
C GLU A 259 -5.82 17.55 -11.56
N TRP A 260 -4.99 18.01 -10.63
CA TRP A 260 -4.93 17.43 -9.29
C TRP A 260 -6.09 17.96 -8.45
N LYS A 261 -6.85 17.06 -7.83
CA LYS A 261 -7.91 17.42 -6.87
C LYS A 261 -7.49 16.97 -5.46
N PRO A 262 -7.74 17.79 -4.42
CA PRO A 262 -7.53 17.35 -3.04
C PRO A 262 -8.42 16.14 -2.75
N ALA A 263 -7.84 15.05 -2.25
CA ALA A 263 -8.58 13.85 -1.90
C ALA A 263 -8.73 13.73 -0.38
N LEU A 264 -7.61 13.58 0.33
CA LEU A 264 -7.60 13.24 1.75
C LEU A 264 -6.49 13.97 2.50
N ARG A 265 -6.70 14.20 3.79
CA ARG A 265 -5.64 14.56 4.73
C ARG A 265 -5.39 13.37 5.66
N LEU A 266 -4.17 12.81 5.61
CA LEU A 266 -3.82 11.64 6.42
C LEU A 266 -3.58 12.00 7.89
N LYS A 267 -3.08 13.22 8.12
CA LYS A 267 -2.80 13.84 9.41
C LYS A 267 -3.01 15.34 9.30
#